data_AF-A0A2V8Q7J6-F1
#
_entry.id   AF-A0A2V8Q7J6-F1
#
_cell.length_a   1.000
_cell.length_b   1.000
_cell.length_c   1.000
_cell.angle_alpha   90.00
_cell.angle_beta   90.00
_cell.angle_gamma   90.00
#
_symmetry.space_group_name_H-M   'P 1'
#
loop_
_entity.id
_entity.type
_entity.pdbx_description
1 polymer ?
#
loop_
_entity_poly.entity_id
_entity_poly.type
_entity_poly.pdbx_seq_one_letter_code
_entity_poly.pdbx_strand_id
1 'polypeptide(L)'
;MTRNRMEAFSDGVIAIIITIMVLELRVPAGSTLTVLRPITPVFFSYLLSFVFLGIYWSNHHHLLQVVEDVNGRVLWANHGSIALINLFAFLRKVSGAITQVQLFFRQRWIRDFDLHRTKAAVMLLVC
;
A
#
# COMPACT_ATOMS: atom_id res chain seq x y z
N MET A 1 -1.22 5.20 24.43
CA MET A 1 -0.68 5.94 23.26
C MET A 1 -1.83 6.71 22.66
N THR A 2 -1.64 7.97 22.25
CA THR A 2 -2.75 8.72 21.63
C THR A 2 -2.95 8.26 20.19
N ARG A 3 -4.19 8.25 19.73
CA ARG A 3 -4.56 7.91 18.34
C ARG A 3 -3.73 8.67 17.31
N ASN A 4 -3.66 9.99 17.47
CA ASN A 4 -2.93 10.87 16.56
C ASN A 4 -1.42 10.56 16.50
N ARG A 5 -0.82 10.05 17.58
CA ARG A 5 0.60 9.65 17.56
C ARG A 5 0.84 8.36 16.79
N MET A 6 -0.08 7.39 16.91
CA MET A 6 -0.01 6.14 16.15
C MET A 6 -0.25 6.39 14.67
N GLU A 7 -1.26 7.21 14.36
CA GLU A 7 -1.58 7.66 13.01
C GLU A 7 -0.40 8.36 12.35
N ALA A 8 0.18 9.38 13.01
CA ALA A 8 1.35 10.09 12.50
C ALA A 8 2.57 9.18 12.27
N PHE A 9 2.74 8.13 13.10
CA PHE A 9 3.78 7.14 12.89
C PHE A 9 3.52 6.31 11.63
N SER A 10 2.31 5.79 11.46
CA SER A 10 1.92 5.01 10.29
C SER A 10 2.02 5.82 9.00
N ASP A 11 1.58 7.08 9.02
CA ASP A 11 1.69 8.02 7.89
C ASP A 11 3.15 8.24 7.49
N GLY A 12 4.03 8.45 8.47
CA GLY A 12 5.47 8.59 8.24
C GLY A 12 6.07 7.36 7.58
N VAL A 13 5.71 6.16 8.04
CA VAL A 13 6.21 4.91 7.45
C VAL A 13 5.69 4.72 6.02
N ILE A 14 4.40 4.96 5.77
CA ILE A 14 3.80 4.83 4.43
C ILE A 14 4.43 5.84 3.46
N ALA A 15 4.68 7.08 3.89
CA ALA A 15 5.36 8.08 3.08
C ALA A 15 6.79 7.66 2.67
N ILE A 16 7.55 7.07 3.61
CA ILE A 16 8.89 6.53 3.31
C ILE A 16 8.79 5.37 2.30
N ILE A 17 7.83 4.45 2.45
CA ILE A 17 7.64 3.35 1.50
C ILE A 17 7.38 3.88 0.08
N ILE A 18 6.47 4.86 -0.05
CA ILE A 18 6.12 5.47 -1.34
C ILE A 18 7.37 6.08 -2.01
N THR A 19 8.22 6.77 -1.25
CA THR A 19 9.44 7.40 -1.79
C THR A 19 10.54 6.39 -2.12
N ILE A 20 10.69 5.31 -1.36
CA ILE A 20 11.66 4.25 -1.69
C ILE A 20 11.26 3.50 -2.97
N MET A 21 9.96 3.32 -3.20
CA MET A 21 9.46 2.59 -4.37
C MET A 21 9.87 3.20 -5.71
N VAL A 22 9.97 4.54 -5.81
CA VAL A 22 10.41 5.20 -7.04
C VAL A 22 11.90 5.03 -7.29
N LEU A 23 12.72 4.90 -6.23
CA LEU A 23 14.17 4.70 -6.34
C LEU A 23 14.53 3.36 -6.99
N GLU A 24 13.61 2.39 -6.99
CA GLU A 24 13.81 1.11 -7.66
C GLU A 24 13.57 1.18 -9.18
N LEU A 25 13.01 2.29 -9.70
CA LEU A 25 12.86 2.50 -11.13
C LEU A 25 14.22 2.87 -11.75
N ARG A 26 14.83 1.91 -12.44
CA ARG A 26 16.12 2.12 -13.11
C ARG A 26 15.97 3.02 -14.33
N VAL A 27 16.80 4.05 -14.42
CA VAL A 27 16.91 4.89 -15.61
C VAL A 27 17.62 4.09 -16.71
N PRO A 28 17.02 3.90 -17.90
CA PRO A 28 17.67 3.19 -18.99
C PRO A 28 18.88 4.00 -19.51
N ALA A 29 19.97 3.30 -19.85
CA ALA A 29 21.14 3.92 -20.44
C ALA A 29 20.86 4.27 -21.90
N GLY A 30 20.83 5.58 -22.22
CA GLY A 30 20.62 6.09 -23.56
C GLY A 30 19.77 7.35 -23.57
N SER A 31 19.92 8.18 -24.61
CA SER A 31 19.22 9.46 -24.77
C SER A 31 18.04 9.40 -25.75
N THR A 32 17.80 8.24 -26.38
CA THR A 32 16.78 8.09 -27.44
C THR A 32 15.46 7.58 -26.86
N LEU A 33 14.33 8.13 -27.32
CA LEU A 33 12.98 7.70 -26.91
C LEU A 33 12.71 6.18 -27.04
N THR A 34 13.41 5.50 -27.94
CA THR A 34 13.29 4.04 -28.13
C THR A 34 13.74 3.23 -26.91
N VAL A 35 14.61 3.78 -26.04
CA VAL A 35 15.04 3.10 -24.81
C VAL A 35 13.97 3.07 -23.72
N LEU A 36 12.90 3.87 -23.87
CA LEU A 36 11.75 3.86 -22.95
C LEU A 36 10.83 2.66 -23.17
N ARG A 37 10.74 2.15 -24.41
CA ARG A 37 9.82 1.05 -24.79
C ARG A 37 9.93 -0.19 -23.89
N PRO A 38 11.12 -0.71 -23.54
CA PRO A 38 11.24 -1.87 -22.64
C PRO A 38 10.93 -1.55 -21.17
N ILE A 39 11.03 -0.29 -20.72
CA ILE A 39 10.76 0.08 -19.30
C ILE A 39 9.30 0.43 -19.04
N THR A 40 8.51 0.69 -20.08
CA THR A 40 7.06 0.95 -20.01
C THR A 40 6.29 0.02 -19.06
N PRO A 41 6.39 -1.32 -19.15
CA PRO A 41 5.66 -2.21 -18.23
C PRO A 41 6.08 -2.05 -16.77
N VAL A 42 7.35 -1.75 -16.50
CA VAL A 42 7.87 -1.51 -15.14
C VAL A 42 7.35 -0.17 -14.61
N PHE A 43 7.32 0.86 -15.44
CA PHE A 43 6.79 2.18 -15.10
C PHE A 43 5.29 2.11 -14.74
N PHE A 44 4.47 1.43 -15.55
CA PHE A 44 3.04 1.27 -15.24
C PHE A 44 2.80 0.42 -13.98
N SER A 45 3.63 -0.60 -13.74
CA SER A 45 3.58 -1.38 -12.50
C SER A 45 3.89 -0.51 -11.27
N TYR A 46 4.88 0.39 -11.37
CA TYR A 46 5.17 1.39 -10.35
C TYR A 46 3.98 2.32 -10.11
N LEU A 47 3.41 2.91 -11.17
CA LEU A 47 2.30 3.86 -11.06
C LEU A 47 1.07 3.20 -10.41
N LEU A 48 0.75 1.96 -10.81
CA LEU A 48 -0.37 1.23 -10.24
C LEU A 48 -0.13 0.90 -8.76
N SER A 49 1.11 0.56 -8.40
CA SER A 49 1.48 0.30 -7.00
C SER A 49 1.43 1.58 -6.15
N PHE A 50 1.80 2.73 -6.71
CA PHE A 50 1.67 4.04 -6.05
C PHE A 50 0.21 4.37 -5.74
N VAL A 51 -0.67 4.22 -6.74
CA VAL A 51 -2.12 4.44 -6.57
C VAL A 51 -2.68 3.47 -5.51
N PHE A 52 -2.23 2.22 -5.52
CA PHE A 52 -2.63 1.21 -4.53
C PHE A 52 -2.29 1.63 -3.09
N LEU A 53 -1.05 2.08 -2.86
CA LEU A 53 -0.64 2.58 -1.54
C LEU A 53 -1.41 3.83 -1.13
N GLY A 54 -1.72 4.74 -2.08
CA GLY A 54 -2.55 5.91 -1.81
C GLY A 54 -3.96 5.55 -1.36
N ILE A 55 -4.59 4.57 -2.03
CA ILE A 55 -5.91 4.04 -1.64
C ILE A 55 -5.83 3.40 -0.25
N TYR A 56 -4.81 2.58 -0.01
CA TYR A 56 -4.60 1.95 1.29
C TYR A 56 -4.48 3.01 2.40
N TRP A 57 -3.65 4.04 2.17
CA TRP A 57 -3.46 5.13 3.12
C TRP A 57 -4.75 5.88 3.42
N SER A 58 -5.55 6.19 2.38
CA SER A 58 -6.86 6.82 2.56
C SER A 58 -7.79 5.97 3.42
N ASN A 59 -7.82 4.66 3.19
CA ASN A 59 -8.61 3.73 4.00
C ASN A 59 -8.09 3.64 5.44
N HIS A 60 -6.77 3.62 5.62
CA HIS A 60 -6.12 3.60 6.93
C HIS A 60 -6.50 4.84 7.75
N HIS A 61 -6.42 6.02 7.14
CA HIS A 61 -6.81 7.28 7.75
C HIS A 61 -8.29 7.27 8.15
N HIS A 62 -9.20 6.81 7.26
CA HIS A 62 -10.62 6.67 7.59
C HIS A 62 -10.89 5.65 8.71
N LEU A 63 -10.18 4.52 8.75
CA LEU A 63 -10.34 3.56 9.83
C LEU A 63 -9.93 4.16 11.17
N LEU A 64 -8.77 4.83 11.22
CA LEU A 64 -8.28 5.45 12.43
C LEU A 64 -9.17 6.60 12.90
N GLN A 65 -9.90 7.27 12.00
CA GLN A 65 -10.91 8.25 12.38
C GLN A 65 -12.07 7.65 13.20
N VAL A 66 -12.40 6.37 12.98
CA VAL A 66 -13.51 5.66 13.65
C VAL A 66 -13.07 4.96 14.94
N VAL A 67 -11.76 4.78 15.15
CA VAL A 67 -11.22 4.18 16.39
C VAL A 67 -11.30 5.19 17.54
N GLU A 68 -12.09 4.86 18.56
CA GLU A 68 -12.26 5.69 19.77
C GLU A 68 -11.07 5.53 20.73
N ASP A 69 -10.60 4.30 20.96
CA ASP A 69 -9.50 3.99 21.89
C ASP A 69 -8.41 3.12 21.26
N VAL A 70 -7.15 3.49 21.51
CA VAL A 70 -5.97 2.71 21.09
C VAL A 70 -5.54 1.78 22.21
N ASN A 71 -5.89 0.50 22.08
CA ASN A 71 -5.43 -0.57 22.96
C ASN A 71 -4.23 -1.34 22.35
N GLY A 72 -3.61 -2.23 23.11
CA GLY A 72 -2.45 -3.01 22.66
C GLY A 72 -2.72 -3.86 21.42
N ARG A 73 -3.94 -4.37 21.24
CA ARG A 73 -4.31 -5.17 20.04
C ARG A 73 -4.34 -4.29 18.80
N VAL A 74 -4.89 -3.08 18.90
CA VAL A 74 -4.88 -2.08 17.82
C VAL A 74 -3.45 -1.71 17.43
N LEU A 75 -2.55 -1.59 18.42
CA LEU A 75 -1.14 -1.29 18.15
C LEU A 75 -0.45 -2.43 17.39
N TRP A 76 -0.63 -3.68 17.82
CA TRP A 76 -0.11 -4.86 17.10
C TRP A 76 -0.69 -4.97 15.69
N ALA A 77 -1.99 -4.71 15.57
CA ALA A 77 -2.69 -4.72 14.31
C ALA A 77 -2.12 -3.68 13.33
N ASN A 78 -1.87 -2.45 13.80
CA ASN A 78 -1.23 -1.40 13.03
C ASN A 78 0.17 -1.81 12.53
N HIS A 79 0.98 -2.45 13.38
CA HIS A 79 2.31 -2.92 12.99
C HIS A 79 2.25 -4.08 11.98
N GLY A 80 1.30 -5.00 12.13
CA GLY A 80 1.06 -6.09 11.17
C GLY A 80 0.68 -5.55 9.79
N SER A 81 -0.24 -4.60 9.76
CA SER A 81 -0.59 -3.82 8.56
C SER A 81 0.64 -3.20 7.88
N ILE A 82 1.48 -2.47 8.62
CA ILE A 82 2.71 -1.85 8.11
C ILE A 82 3.69 -2.90 7.58
N ALA A 83 3.85 -4.03 8.28
CA ALA A 83 4.72 -5.11 7.85
C ALA A 83 4.27 -5.74 6.53
N LEU A 84 2.97 -5.92 6.35
CA LEU A 84 2.39 -6.45 5.11
C LEU A 84 2.58 -5.50 3.92
N ILE A 85 2.46 -4.19 4.12
CA ILE A 85 2.72 -3.20 3.07
C ILE A 85 4.19 -3.22 2.66
N ASN A 86 5.11 -3.28 3.63
CA ASN A 86 6.54 -3.40 3.36
C ASN A 86 6.85 -4.68 2.57
N LEU A 87 6.23 -5.80 2.96
CA LEU A 87 6.34 -7.06 2.23
C LEU A 87 5.81 -6.92 0.80
N PHE A 88 4.68 -6.24 0.58
CA PHE A 88 4.16 -5.98 -0.76
C PHE A 88 5.13 -5.16 -1.62
N ALA A 89 5.69 -4.09 -1.05
CA ALA A 89 6.70 -3.26 -1.72
C ALA A 89 7.94 -4.10 -2.13
N PHE A 90 8.38 -5.01 -1.27
CA PHE A 90 9.45 -5.96 -1.57
C PHE A 90 9.05 -7.02 -2.62
N LEU A 91 7.86 -7.61 -2.53
CA LEU A 91 7.39 -8.64 -3.46
C LEU A 91 7.24 -8.10 -4.90
N ARG A 92 6.92 -6.82 -5.06
CA ARG A 92 6.96 -6.15 -6.37
C ARG A 92 8.35 -6.23 -7.02
N LYS A 93 9.41 -6.11 -6.23
CA LYS A 93 10.80 -6.19 -6.70
C LYS A 93 11.16 -7.61 -7.15
N VAL A 94 10.77 -8.61 -6.36
CA VAL A 94 11.11 -10.01 -6.61
C VAL A 94 10.31 -10.58 -7.80
N SER A 95 9.03 -10.23 -7.93
CA SER A 95 8.14 -10.89 -8.87
C SER A 95 8.28 -10.44 -10.32
N GLY A 96 8.99 -9.34 -10.60
CA GLY A 96 9.27 -8.87 -11.97
C GLY A 96 8.04 -8.62 -12.85
N ALA A 97 6.81 -8.75 -12.33
CA ALA A 97 5.62 -8.86 -13.16
C ALA A 97 4.36 -8.29 -12.47
N ILE A 98 3.70 -7.46 -13.26
CA ILE A 98 2.29 -7.02 -13.35
C ILE A 98 1.20 -7.94 -12.75
N THR A 99 1.49 -9.21 -12.43
CA THR A 99 0.51 -10.25 -12.09
C THR A 99 -0.08 -10.13 -10.68
N GLN A 100 0.65 -9.59 -9.69
CA GLN A 100 0.16 -9.54 -8.30
C GLN A 100 -0.87 -8.43 -8.07
N VAL A 101 -0.73 -7.30 -8.76
CA VAL A 101 -1.64 -6.15 -8.59
C VAL A 101 -3.03 -6.49 -9.13
N GLN A 102 -3.11 -7.27 -10.21
CA GLN A 102 -4.39 -7.73 -10.75
C GLN A 102 -5.07 -8.81 -9.88
N LEU A 103 -4.32 -9.69 -9.22
CA LEU A 103 -4.90 -10.71 -8.34
C LEU A 103 -5.47 -10.10 -7.05
N PHE A 104 -4.78 -9.12 -6.46
CA PHE A 104 -5.32 -8.38 -5.32
C PHE A 104 -6.59 -7.59 -5.70
N PHE A 105 -6.59 -6.93 -6.87
CA PHE A 105 -7.76 -6.21 -7.38
C PHE A 105 -8.94 -7.15 -7.68
N ARG A 106 -8.67 -8.33 -8.24
CA ARG A 106 -9.68 -9.31 -8.66
C ARG A 106 -10.38 -9.99 -7.48
N GLN A 107 -9.74 -10.14 -6.32
CA GLN A 107 -10.33 -10.90 -5.21
C GLN A 107 -11.00 -10.08 -4.11
N ARG A 108 -10.71 -8.77 -3.97
CA ARG A 108 -11.14 -8.01 -2.78
C ARG A 108 -11.90 -6.71 -3.05
N TRP A 109 -11.57 -5.98 -4.11
CA TRP A 109 -11.85 -4.54 -4.16
C TRP A 109 -13.28 -4.14 -4.61
N ILE A 110 -13.87 -4.77 -5.64
CA ILE A 110 -15.23 -4.42 -6.12
C ILE A 110 -16.31 -4.72 -5.07
N ARG A 111 -16.11 -5.74 -4.24
CA ARG A 111 -17.06 -6.10 -3.20
C ARG A 111 -16.97 -5.19 -1.97
N ASP A 112 -15.89 -4.40 -1.86
CA ASP A 112 -15.59 -3.63 -0.67
C ASP A 112 -15.91 -2.13 -0.75
N PHE A 113 -16.27 -1.63 -1.93
CA PHE A 113 -16.71 -0.24 -2.10
C PHE A 113 -18.17 -0.01 -1.65
N ASP A 114 -18.93 -1.09 -1.45
CA ASP A 114 -20.29 -1.03 -0.93
C ASP A 114 -20.39 -1.73 0.44
N LEU A 115 -21.34 -1.26 1.24
CA LEU A 115 -21.81 -1.73 2.55
C LEU A 115 -21.07 -1.31 3.83
N HIS A 116 -21.85 -0.52 4.58
CA HIS A 116 -21.72 -0.03 5.93
C HIS A 116 -21.42 -1.11 6.99
N ARG A 117 -20.62 -0.68 7.98
CA ARG A 117 -20.49 -1.21 9.37
C ARG A 117 -19.80 -2.55 9.64
N THR A 118 -19.66 -3.50 8.72
CA THR A 118 -19.06 -4.82 9.08
C THR A 118 -17.54 -4.92 8.93
N LYS A 119 -16.87 -3.90 8.38
CA LYS A 119 -15.45 -4.00 7.96
C LYS A 119 -14.40 -3.69 9.02
N ALA A 120 -14.77 -3.17 10.20
CA ALA A 120 -13.81 -3.06 11.29
C ALA A 120 -13.18 -4.44 11.61
N ALA A 121 -13.98 -5.52 11.59
CA ALA A 121 -13.52 -6.88 11.82
C ALA A 121 -12.66 -7.46 10.68
N VAL A 122 -12.92 -7.07 9.43
CA VAL A 122 -12.17 -7.57 8.26
C VAL A 122 -10.90 -6.76 8.02
N MET A 123 -10.88 -5.49 8.39
CA MET A 123 -9.68 -4.65 8.36
C MET A 123 -8.73 -4.97 9.52
N LEU A 124 -9.27 -5.44 10.65
CA LEU A 124 -8.51 -6.11 11.72
C LEU A 124 -7.94 -7.49 11.31
N LEU A 125 -8.48 -8.13 10.26
CA LEU A 125 -7.95 -9.39 9.70
C LEU A 125 -6.85 -9.18 8.65
N VAL A 126 -6.68 -7.95 8.15
CA VAL A 126 -5.57 -7.52 7.28
C VAL A 126 -4.52 -6.73 8.08
N CYS A 127 -4.77 -6.56 9.37
CA CYS A 127 -3.74 -6.36 10.37
C CYS A 127 -3.17 -7.71 10.82
#